data_AF-A0A3D3NUV4-F1
#
_entry.id   AF-A0A3D3NUV4-F1
#
_cell.length_a   1.000
_cell.length_b   1.000
_cell.length_c   1.000
_cell.angle_alpha   90.00
_cell.angle_beta   90.00
_cell.angle_gamma   90.00
#
_symmetry.space_group_name_H-M   'P 1'
#
loop_
_entity.id
_entity.type
_entity.pdbx_description
1 polymer ?
#
loop_
_entity_poly.entity_id
_entity_poly.type
_entity_poly.pdbx_seq_one_letter_code
_entity_poly.pdbx_strand_id
1 'polypeptide(L)'
;MIKTAFKTEWWQGVEVVPEDAKEPKAHKQRKKKMAKSGGLTKMSNSVLGPDLDTDSRYSQMEENFSLYFGLAVQLYEATLVSDDTPFDRFADGKKDALNKEQKEGLDLFFGKAKCANCHGGPELTKATVGHIKKERLERMAMGDGGMAVYDNGFYNIGVRPSFEDLGLGVDDPFGYPLSESRVARIYGKDGFKALIGRDPNLSVGQQERVAADGAFKTPGLRNIELTAPYFHNGGTRTLLEVVEFYNRGGDFHDKNIQDLDPDVERLHLSQKEKEALVAFLHSLTDERVRYDRAPFDHPQFFIPNGHIGNENTVSNEGTGRAKDILIEVPAVGAKGGAARPNFLE
;
A
#
# COMPACT_ATOMS: atom_id res chain seq x y z
N MET A 1 5.70 14.43 18.96
CA MET A 1 5.18 14.70 17.60
C MET A 1 3.73 15.15 17.62
N ILE A 2 2.77 14.38 18.17
CA ILE A 2 1.32 14.73 18.14
C ILE A 2 1.00 16.11 18.74
N LYS A 3 1.45 16.42 19.98
CA LYS A 3 1.26 17.75 20.58
C LYS A 3 2.00 18.88 19.85
N THR A 4 3.02 18.53 19.07
CA THR A 4 3.83 19.48 18.32
C THR A 4 3.15 19.87 17.01
N ALA A 5 2.40 18.93 16.38
CA ALA A 5 1.71 19.13 15.10
C ALA A 5 0.34 19.84 15.23
N PHE A 6 -0.35 19.69 16.36
CA PHE A 6 -1.69 20.25 16.57
C PHE A 6 -1.69 21.41 17.56
N LYS A 7 -0.86 22.43 17.31
CA LYS A 7 -0.90 23.67 18.11
C LYS A 7 -1.96 24.61 17.55
N THR A 8 -2.87 25.11 18.39
CA THR A 8 -3.98 26.00 17.99
C THR A 8 -3.49 27.21 17.18
N GLU A 9 -2.32 27.75 17.51
CA GLU A 9 -1.68 28.86 16.79
C GLU A 9 -1.36 28.57 15.31
N TRP A 10 -1.28 27.31 14.89
CA TRP A 10 -1.02 26.91 13.49
C TRP A 10 -2.30 26.82 12.66
N TRP A 11 -3.47 26.77 13.30
CA TRP A 11 -4.79 26.71 12.68
C TRP A 11 -5.47 28.09 12.62
N GLN A 12 -5.06 29.00 13.50
CA GLN A 12 -5.59 30.37 13.60
C GLN A 12 -4.63 31.43 13.02
N GLY A 13 -3.48 31.00 12.50
CA GLY A 13 -2.47 31.89 11.93
C GLY A 13 -2.86 32.44 10.56
N VAL A 14 -2.04 33.35 10.05
CA VAL A 14 -2.15 33.87 8.68
C VAL A 14 -0.90 33.57 7.85
N GLU A 15 0.07 32.82 8.40
CA GLU A 15 1.36 32.50 7.77
C GLU A 15 1.49 31.00 7.46
N VAL A 16 1.81 30.60 6.23
CA VAL A 16 1.98 29.18 5.83
C VAL A 16 3.02 28.48 6.69
N VAL A 17 2.75 27.24 7.13
CA VAL A 17 3.67 26.47 7.98
C VAL A 17 4.74 25.81 7.09
N PRO A 18 6.05 26.07 7.29
CA PRO A 18 7.09 25.40 6.53
C PRO A 18 7.21 23.92 6.93
N GLU A 19 7.49 23.06 5.96
CA GLU A 19 7.66 21.61 6.09
C GLU A 19 8.72 21.20 7.15
N ASP A 20 9.66 22.11 7.45
CA ASP A 20 10.84 21.87 8.31
C ASP A 20 10.70 22.38 9.76
N ALA A 21 9.52 22.86 10.17
CA ALA A 21 9.34 23.64 11.40
C ALA A 21 9.63 22.84 12.69
N LYS A 22 10.90 22.75 13.08
CA LYS A 22 11.29 22.50 14.48
C LYS A 22 10.88 23.71 15.32
N GLU A 23 10.41 23.45 16.54
CA GLU A 23 9.75 24.39 17.45
C GLU A 23 10.16 25.87 17.30
N PRO A 24 9.21 26.83 17.30
CA PRO A 24 9.55 28.23 17.25
C PRO A 24 10.31 28.58 18.53
N LYS A 25 11.63 28.77 18.41
CA LYS A 25 12.43 29.37 19.46
C LYS A 25 11.82 30.74 19.78
N ALA A 26 11.28 30.82 20.98
CA ALA A 26 10.92 32.01 21.75
C ALA A 26 10.77 33.31 20.95
N HIS A 27 9.51 33.74 20.86
CA HIS A 27 9.04 35.07 20.52
C HIS A 27 9.77 36.18 21.31
N LYS A 28 11.00 36.55 20.90
CA LYS A 28 11.71 37.70 21.47
C LYS A 28 12.89 38.23 20.67
N GLN A 29 12.93 38.10 19.34
CA GLN A 29 14.02 38.75 18.58
C GLN A 29 13.69 39.01 17.10
N ARG A 30 12.57 39.69 16.79
CA ARG A 30 12.32 40.13 15.41
C ARG A 30 11.68 41.52 15.24
N LYS A 31 11.71 42.36 16.27
CA LYS A 31 11.25 43.77 16.19
C LYS A 31 12.34 44.81 15.85
N LYS A 32 13.57 44.42 15.49
CA LYS A 32 14.67 45.39 15.26
C LYS A 32 15.26 45.46 13.84
N LYS A 33 14.60 44.90 12.83
CA LYS A 33 15.02 45.07 11.42
C LYS A 33 13.88 45.42 10.45
N MET A 34 12.82 46.07 10.95
CA MET A 34 11.81 46.73 10.11
C MET A 34 11.93 48.25 10.21
N ALA A 35 13.09 48.76 9.81
CA ALA A 35 13.25 50.15 9.41
C ALA A 35 14.52 50.19 8.56
N LYS A 36 14.39 50.61 7.30
CA LYS A 36 15.47 50.73 6.28
C LYS A 36 15.76 49.47 5.47
N SER A 37 14.84 49.12 4.59
CA SER A 37 15.11 48.92 3.16
C SER A 37 13.80 48.54 2.49
N GLY A 38 13.25 49.45 1.68
CA GLY A 38 12.17 49.12 0.76
C GLY A 38 12.63 48.02 -0.19
N GLY A 39 11.75 47.05 -0.44
CA GLY A 39 12.01 45.93 -1.32
C GLY A 39 11.39 44.64 -0.81
N LEU A 40 10.06 44.57 -0.75
CA LEU A 40 9.36 43.29 -0.78
C LEU A 40 9.52 42.75 -2.21
N THR A 41 10.44 41.82 -2.41
CA THR A 41 10.50 41.04 -3.65
C THR A 41 9.23 40.19 -3.70
N LYS A 42 8.28 40.60 -4.53
CA LYS A 42 7.18 39.74 -4.97
C LYS A 42 7.80 38.48 -5.57
N MET A 43 7.56 37.31 -4.99
CA MET A 43 7.70 36.07 -5.75
C MET A 43 6.73 36.17 -6.93
N SER A 44 7.26 36.07 -8.14
CA SER A 44 6.51 36.19 -9.39
C SER A 44 5.60 34.99 -9.57
N ASN A 45 4.31 35.25 -9.81
CA ASN A 45 3.30 34.32 -10.31
C ASN A 45 3.66 33.77 -11.70
N SER A 46 4.68 32.92 -11.84
CA SER A 46 5.08 32.40 -13.15
C SER A 46 5.11 30.88 -13.28
N VAL A 47 4.44 30.14 -12.39
CA VAL A 47 4.29 28.67 -12.52
C VAL A 47 2.83 28.21 -12.57
N LEU A 48 1.87 29.10 -12.31
CA LEU A 48 0.45 28.77 -12.37
C LEU A 48 -0.10 29.23 -13.73
N GLY A 49 -0.76 28.30 -14.45
CA GLY A 49 -1.33 28.52 -15.78
C GLY A 49 -2.34 29.68 -15.82
N PRO A 50 -2.67 30.17 -17.03
CA PRO A 50 -3.27 31.50 -17.24
C PRO A 50 -4.72 31.72 -16.78
N ASP A 51 -5.31 30.87 -15.93
CA ASP A 51 -6.75 30.95 -15.55
C ASP A 51 -7.05 30.91 -14.04
N LEU A 52 -6.06 31.06 -13.15
CA LEU A 52 -6.36 31.21 -11.72
C LEU A 52 -6.60 32.69 -11.38
N ASP A 53 -7.89 33.00 -11.21
CA ASP A 53 -8.43 34.25 -10.71
C ASP A 53 -7.61 34.80 -9.52
N THR A 54 -7.19 36.05 -9.61
CA THR A 54 -6.29 36.67 -8.62
C THR A 54 -6.98 37.04 -7.31
N ASP A 55 -8.29 36.79 -7.17
CA ASP A 55 -9.08 37.04 -5.96
C ASP A 55 -9.26 35.80 -5.05
N SER A 56 -8.92 34.59 -5.49
CA SER A 56 -9.01 33.36 -4.69
C SER A 56 -7.75 33.14 -3.84
N ARG A 57 -7.63 33.92 -2.76
CA ARG A 57 -6.64 33.64 -1.71
C ARG A 57 -7.17 32.54 -0.80
N TYR A 58 -6.53 31.37 -0.80
CA TYR A 58 -6.77 30.33 0.20
C TYR A 58 -6.46 30.86 1.61
N SER A 59 -7.28 30.46 2.56
CA SER A 59 -6.97 30.59 3.98
C SER A 59 -5.75 29.72 4.32
N GLN A 60 -5.03 30.09 5.38
CA GLN A 60 -3.92 29.28 5.92
C GLN A 60 -4.36 27.83 6.22
N MET A 61 -5.63 27.64 6.59
CA MET A 61 -6.20 26.32 6.84
C MET A 61 -6.37 25.50 5.55
N GLU A 62 -6.81 26.13 4.45
CA GLU A 62 -6.90 25.48 3.14
C GLU A 62 -5.52 25.13 2.59
N GLU A 63 -4.53 26.02 2.73
CA GLU A 63 -3.14 25.76 2.33
C GLU A 63 -2.51 24.59 3.10
N ASN A 64 -2.78 24.48 4.41
CA ASN A 64 -2.19 23.43 5.25
C ASN A 64 -3.03 22.15 5.31
N PHE A 65 -4.25 22.14 4.74
CA PHE A 65 -5.20 21.03 4.92
C PHE A 65 -4.59 19.69 4.55
N SER A 66 -3.98 19.59 3.36
CA SER A 66 -3.41 18.34 2.83
C SER A 66 -2.32 17.77 3.75
N LEU A 67 -1.48 18.62 4.34
CA LEU A 67 -0.43 18.20 5.27
C LEU A 67 -1.04 17.60 6.55
N TYR A 68 -1.95 18.32 7.21
CA TYR A 68 -2.53 17.86 8.46
C TYR A 68 -3.45 16.66 8.28
N PHE A 69 -4.23 16.65 7.20
CA PHE A 69 -5.06 15.51 6.83
C PHE A 69 -4.19 14.28 6.59
N GLY A 70 -3.12 14.40 5.79
CA GLY A 70 -2.19 13.30 5.54
C GLY A 70 -1.53 12.78 6.82
N LEU A 71 -1.06 13.66 7.71
CA LEU A 71 -0.48 13.27 9.00
C LEU A 71 -1.51 12.60 9.92
N ALA A 72 -2.76 13.06 9.93
CA ALA A 72 -3.82 12.46 10.73
C ALA A 72 -4.14 11.03 10.26
N VAL A 73 -4.29 10.84 8.95
CA VAL A 73 -4.50 9.51 8.35
C VAL A 73 -3.31 8.60 8.64
N GLN A 74 -2.08 9.06 8.40
CA GLN A 74 -0.86 8.28 8.68
C GLN A 74 -0.79 7.82 10.14
N LEU A 75 -1.08 8.73 11.08
CA LEU A 75 -1.05 8.42 12.51
C LEU A 75 -2.14 7.42 12.90
N TYR A 76 -3.33 7.54 12.32
CA TYR A 76 -4.42 6.60 12.55
C TYR A 76 -4.08 5.21 11.99
N GLU A 77 -3.67 5.11 10.72
CA GLU A 77 -3.29 3.84 10.10
C GLU A 77 -2.12 3.15 10.82
N ALA A 78 -1.18 3.92 11.38
CA ALA A 78 -0.09 3.38 12.19
C ALA A 78 -0.55 2.71 13.51
N THR A 79 -1.80 2.91 13.93
CA THR A 79 -2.39 2.21 15.09
C THR A 79 -3.10 0.90 14.71
N LEU A 80 -3.45 0.71 13.43
CA LEU A 80 -4.23 -0.42 12.94
C LEU A 80 -3.33 -1.64 12.68
N VAL A 81 -2.61 -2.09 13.70
CA VAL A 81 -1.68 -3.21 13.62
C VAL A 81 -2.39 -4.50 14.02
N SER A 82 -2.44 -5.46 13.09
CA SER A 82 -2.96 -6.81 13.33
C SER A 82 -1.82 -7.69 13.84
N ASP A 83 -1.67 -7.81 15.15
CA ASP A 83 -0.56 -8.50 15.83
C ASP A 83 -1.02 -9.54 16.89
N ASP A 84 -2.30 -9.92 16.91
CA ASP A 84 -2.85 -10.90 17.86
C ASP A 84 -3.57 -12.06 17.15
N THR A 85 -2.93 -12.59 16.12
CA THR A 85 -3.40 -13.80 15.41
C THR A 85 -3.02 -15.08 16.18
N PRO A 86 -3.68 -16.22 15.93
CA PRO A 86 -3.18 -17.52 16.40
C PRO A 86 -1.71 -17.78 16.07
N PHE A 87 -1.25 -17.37 14.88
CA PHE A 87 0.16 -17.47 14.49
C PHE A 87 1.08 -16.57 15.34
N ASP A 88 0.69 -15.32 15.62
CA ASP A 88 1.49 -14.42 16.47
C ASP A 88 1.66 -14.99 17.88
N ARG A 89 0.56 -15.46 18.48
CA ARG A 89 0.58 -16.13 19.79
C ARG A 89 1.49 -17.36 19.79
N PHE A 90 1.48 -18.13 18.71
CA PHE A 90 2.36 -19.28 18.54
C PHE A 90 3.83 -18.86 18.43
N ALA A 91 4.12 -17.81 17.65
CA ALA A 91 5.46 -17.25 17.52
C ALA A 91 6.00 -16.70 18.86
N ASP A 92 5.12 -16.16 19.71
CA ASP A 92 5.41 -15.75 21.09
C ASP A 92 5.58 -16.91 22.08
N GLY A 93 5.48 -18.16 21.61
CA GLY A 93 5.77 -19.36 22.40
C GLY A 93 4.54 -20.09 22.95
N LYS A 94 3.31 -19.63 22.68
CA LYS A 94 2.09 -20.39 23.02
C LYS A 94 1.89 -21.52 22.00
N LYS A 95 2.58 -22.64 22.23
CA LYS A 95 2.67 -23.76 21.28
C LYS A 95 1.32 -24.41 20.93
N ASP A 96 0.30 -24.21 21.74
CA ASP A 96 -1.06 -24.69 21.56
C ASP A 96 -1.97 -23.71 20.80
N ALA A 97 -1.49 -22.50 20.47
CA ALA A 97 -2.25 -21.53 19.70
C ALA A 97 -2.52 -21.97 18.25
N LEU A 98 -1.66 -22.84 17.70
CA LEU A 98 -1.91 -23.54 16.43
C LEU A 98 -2.29 -25.01 16.69
N ASN A 99 -3.33 -25.44 16.00
CA ASN A 99 -3.71 -26.86 15.94
C ASN A 99 -2.71 -27.66 15.08
N LYS A 100 -2.90 -28.98 14.99
CA LYS A 100 -1.97 -29.87 14.27
C LYS A 100 -1.90 -29.54 12.77
N GLU A 101 -3.03 -29.35 12.12
CA GLU A 101 -3.12 -29.07 10.69
C GLU A 101 -2.52 -27.70 10.33
N GLN A 102 -2.74 -26.70 11.17
CA GLN A 102 -2.12 -25.37 11.05
C GLN A 102 -0.59 -25.43 11.15
N LYS A 103 -0.04 -26.30 12.00
CA LYS A 103 1.41 -26.51 12.11
C LYS A 103 1.97 -27.21 10.88
N GLU A 104 1.26 -28.21 10.35
CA GLU A 104 1.62 -28.85 9.07
C GLU A 104 1.62 -27.82 7.93
N GLY A 105 0.63 -26.93 7.90
CA GLY A 105 0.57 -25.81 6.96
C GLY A 105 1.71 -24.81 7.13
N LEU A 106 2.07 -24.47 8.37
CA LEU A 106 3.22 -23.61 8.68
C LEU A 106 4.53 -24.22 8.14
N ASP A 107 4.77 -25.50 8.37
CA ASP A 107 5.96 -26.20 7.89
C ASP A 107 6.04 -26.23 6.36
N LEU A 108 4.89 -26.41 5.69
CA LEU A 108 4.81 -26.32 4.23
C LEU A 108 5.11 -24.89 3.73
N PHE A 109 4.53 -23.88 4.38
CA PHE A 109 4.65 -22.48 4.00
C PHE A 109 6.10 -21.98 4.03
N PHE A 110 6.85 -22.36 5.08
CA PHE A 110 8.27 -22.04 5.24
C PHE A 110 9.22 -23.07 4.61
N GLY A 111 8.68 -24.12 3.99
CA GLY A 111 9.44 -25.22 3.43
C GLY A 111 9.02 -25.53 2.00
N LYS A 112 8.40 -26.70 1.80
CA LYS A 112 8.11 -27.28 0.46
C LYS A 112 7.35 -26.33 -0.47
N ALA A 113 6.41 -25.54 0.06
CA ALA A 113 5.57 -24.66 -0.76
C ALA A 113 6.22 -23.30 -1.06
N LYS A 114 7.39 -23.00 -0.47
CA LYS A 114 8.21 -21.81 -0.72
C LYS A 114 7.51 -20.46 -0.51
N CYS A 115 6.31 -20.42 0.09
CA CYS A 115 5.51 -19.21 0.22
C CYS A 115 6.27 -18.09 0.95
N ALA A 116 7.05 -18.45 1.98
CA ALA A 116 7.86 -17.51 2.76
C ALA A 116 8.99 -16.82 1.95
N ASN A 117 9.33 -17.31 0.76
CA ASN A 117 10.32 -16.67 -0.11
C ASN A 117 9.84 -15.30 -0.61
N CYS A 118 8.53 -15.07 -0.69
CA CYS A 118 7.95 -13.75 -0.98
C CYS A 118 7.15 -13.22 0.21
N HIS A 119 6.49 -14.09 0.97
CA HIS A 119 5.64 -13.76 2.12
C HIS A 119 6.35 -13.98 3.47
N GLY A 120 7.56 -13.41 3.60
CA GLY A 120 8.39 -13.57 4.80
C GLY A 120 8.24 -12.45 5.83
N GLY A 121 8.86 -12.64 6.98
CA GLY A 121 8.95 -11.63 8.04
C GLY A 121 7.65 -11.42 8.83
N PRO A 122 7.66 -10.49 9.81
CA PRO A 122 6.51 -10.21 10.67
C PRO A 122 5.26 -9.73 9.92
N GLU A 123 5.44 -9.05 8.79
CA GLU A 123 4.36 -8.52 7.96
C GLU A 123 3.87 -9.53 6.91
N LEU A 124 4.50 -10.70 6.81
CA LEU A 124 4.20 -11.76 5.83
C LEU A 124 4.22 -11.24 4.39
N THR A 125 5.21 -10.38 4.12
CA THR A 125 5.55 -9.83 2.81
C THR A 125 6.99 -9.32 2.84
N LYS A 126 7.73 -9.54 1.76
CA LYS A 126 9.04 -8.92 1.56
C LYS A 126 8.93 -7.51 0.97
N ALA A 127 7.74 -7.07 0.57
CA ALA A 127 7.54 -5.71 0.06
C ALA A 127 7.44 -4.63 1.16
N THR A 128 8.05 -4.85 2.33
CA THR A 128 8.02 -3.89 3.45
C THR A 128 9.02 -2.77 3.26
N VAL A 129 8.73 -1.59 3.82
CA VAL A 129 9.67 -0.46 3.84
C VAL A 129 11.00 -0.85 4.48
N GLY A 130 10.98 -1.70 5.52
CA GLY A 130 12.18 -2.17 6.20
C GLY A 130 13.07 -3.08 5.34
N HIS A 131 12.46 -3.98 4.56
CA HIS A 131 13.17 -4.86 3.65
C HIS A 131 13.68 -4.10 2.42
N ILE A 132 12.78 -3.40 1.73
CA ILE A 132 13.08 -2.67 0.51
C ILE A 132 14.14 -1.57 0.76
N LYS A 133 14.18 -0.93 1.94
CA LYS A 133 15.26 0.06 2.24
C LYS A 133 16.67 -0.53 2.21
N LYS A 134 16.82 -1.82 2.46
CA LYS A 134 18.11 -2.51 2.43
C LYS A 134 18.46 -2.94 1.00
N GLU A 135 17.50 -3.54 0.32
CA GLU A 135 17.67 -4.13 -1.01
C GLU A 135 16.44 -3.77 -1.87
N ARG A 136 16.56 -2.73 -2.72
CA ARG A 136 15.47 -2.27 -3.62
C ARG A 136 15.50 -2.98 -4.95
N LEU A 137 16.69 -3.04 -5.52
CA LEU A 137 17.00 -3.67 -6.79
C LEU A 137 17.85 -4.89 -6.52
N GLU A 138 17.57 -6.00 -7.19
CA GLU A 138 18.33 -7.23 -7.07
C GLU A 138 18.47 -7.93 -8.43
N ARG A 139 19.39 -8.89 -8.49
CA ARG A 139 19.54 -9.80 -9.63
C ARG A 139 19.10 -11.19 -9.23
N MET A 140 18.20 -11.78 -10.00
CA MET A 140 17.82 -13.19 -9.86
C MET A 140 17.72 -13.86 -11.22
N ALA A 141 17.79 -15.19 -11.23
CA ALA A 141 17.36 -15.95 -12.40
C ALA A 141 15.83 -15.88 -12.49
N MET A 142 15.30 -15.63 -13.68
CA MET A 142 13.86 -15.68 -13.92
C MET A 142 13.42 -17.13 -14.23
N GLY A 143 12.13 -17.35 -14.47
CA GLY A 143 11.59 -18.67 -14.82
C GLY A 143 12.26 -19.31 -16.04
N ASP A 144 12.80 -18.52 -16.98
CA ASP A 144 13.57 -18.99 -18.13
C ASP A 144 15.04 -19.33 -17.84
N GLY A 145 15.48 -19.16 -16.60
CA GLY A 145 16.85 -19.36 -16.14
C GLY A 145 17.81 -18.21 -16.49
N GLY A 146 17.36 -17.19 -17.22
CA GLY A 146 18.15 -16.02 -17.54
C GLY A 146 18.20 -15.04 -16.37
N MET A 147 19.36 -14.43 -16.14
CA MET A 147 19.51 -13.39 -15.11
C MET A 147 18.82 -12.09 -15.54
N ALA A 148 18.06 -11.48 -14.63
CA ALA A 148 17.49 -10.16 -14.80
C ALA A 148 17.63 -9.33 -13.51
N VAL A 149 17.63 -8.01 -13.65
CA VAL A 149 17.42 -7.09 -12.54
C VAL A 149 15.92 -6.89 -12.34
N TYR A 150 15.47 -6.90 -11.09
CA TYR A 150 14.06 -6.71 -10.74
C TYR A 150 13.90 -5.82 -9.52
N ASP A 151 12.66 -5.37 -9.30
CA ASP A 151 12.24 -4.59 -8.14
C ASP A 151 11.87 -5.55 -7.00
N ASN A 152 12.65 -5.58 -5.92
CA ASN A 152 12.40 -6.48 -4.79
C ASN A 152 11.02 -6.19 -4.16
N GLY A 153 10.26 -7.27 -3.92
CA GLY A 153 8.90 -7.22 -3.41
C GLY A 153 7.84 -7.13 -4.50
N PHE A 154 8.23 -7.14 -5.78
CA PHE A 154 7.34 -7.17 -6.92
C PHE A 154 7.66 -8.38 -7.80
N TYR A 155 6.66 -9.21 -8.06
CA TYR A 155 6.85 -10.48 -8.76
C TYR A 155 5.74 -10.74 -9.76
N ASN A 156 6.11 -11.34 -10.89
CA ASN A 156 5.16 -11.91 -11.82
C ASN A 156 4.93 -13.38 -11.44
N ILE A 157 3.68 -13.71 -11.10
CA ILE A 157 3.28 -15.06 -10.70
C ILE A 157 2.40 -15.75 -11.75
N GLY A 158 2.19 -15.15 -12.92
CA GLY A 158 1.43 -15.76 -14.01
C GLY A 158 -0.09 -15.71 -13.85
N VAL A 159 -0.66 -14.68 -13.19
CA VAL A 159 -2.13 -14.50 -13.08
C VAL A 159 -2.75 -14.15 -14.44
N ARG A 160 -2.05 -13.35 -15.25
CA ARG A 160 -2.43 -12.93 -16.60
C ARG A 160 -1.20 -12.93 -17.50
N PRO A 161 -1.35 -13.04 -18.83
CA PRO A 161 -0.23 -12.81 -19.73
C PRO A 161 0.35 -11.40 -19.52
N SER A 162 1.66 -11.24 -19.37
CA SER A 162 2.27 -9.95 -19.02
C SER A 162 1.92 -8.82 -20.00
N PHE A 163 1.74 -9.15 -21.29
CA PHE A 163 1.39 -8.16 -22.32
C PHE A 163 -0.04 -7.60 -22.19
N GLU A 164 -0.94 -8.28 -21.47
CA GLU A 164 -2.30 -7.78 -21.19
C GLU A 164 -2.36 -7.02 -19.86
N ASP A 165 -1.40 -7.25 -18.98
CA ASP A 165 -1.41 -6.78 -17.61
C ASP A 165 0.03 -6.56 -17.11
N LEU A 166 0.58 -5.41 -17.46
CA LEU A 166 1.99 -5.10 -17.27
C LEU A 166 2.36 -4.81 -15.81
N GLY A 167 1.38 -4.47 -14.95
CA GLY A 167 1.64 -4.16 -13.54
C GLY A 167 2.68 -3.04 -13.38
N LEU A 168 3.77 -3.33 -12.65
CA LEU A 168 4.90 -2.41 -12.47
C LEU A 168 5.66 -2.09 -13.78
N GLY A 169 5.52 -2.93 -14.80
CA GLY A 169 6.14 -2.75 -16.11
C GLY A 169 5.50 -1.67 -17.00
N VAL A 170 4.55 -0.87 -16.51
CA VAL A 170 4.05 0.29 -17.26
C VAL A 170 4.93 1.52 -17.07
N ASP A 171 4.80 2.47 -17.99
CA ASP A 171 5.27 3.83 -17.82
C ASP A 171 4.14 4.71 -17.23
N ASP A 172 4.50 5.74 -16.49
CA ASP A 172 3.57 6.78 -16.04
C ASP A 172 3.05 7.62 -17.22
N PRO A 173 2.03 8.47 -17.02
CA PRO A 173 1.49 9.33 -18.09
C PRO A 173 2.48 10.33 -18.70
N PHE A 174 3.66 10.51 -18.09
CA PHE A 174 4.74 11.39 -18.58
C PHE A 174 5.84 10.61 -19.31
N GLY A 175 5.72 9.28 -19.40
CA GLY A 175 6.67 8.39 -20.07
C GLY A 175 7.85 7.95 -19.21
N TYR A 176 7.79 8.11 -17.89
CA TYR A 176 8.79 7.54 -16.97
C TYR A 176 8.38 6.14 -16.51
N PRO A 177 9.28 5.16 -16.50
CA PRO A 177 8.96 3.82 -15.99
C PRO A 177 8.54 3.85 -14.52
N LEU A 178 7.51 3.09 -14.17
CA LEU A 178 7.14 2.88 -12.75
C LEU A 178 8.14 1.95 -12.04
N SER A 179 8.72 1.00 -12.77
CA SER A 179 9.78 0.11 -12.27
C SER A 179 11.08 0.87 -12.01
N GLU A 180 11.58 0.77 -10.77
CA GLU A 180 12.84 1.37 -10.37
C GLU A 180 14.03 0.69 -11.07
N SER A 181 13.94 -0.62 -11.34
CA SER A 181 14.99 -1.32 -12.11
C SER A 181 15.08 -0.79 -13.56
N ARG A 182 13.95 -0.44 -14.18
CA ARG A 182 13.94 0.26 -15.49
C ARG A 182 14.48 1.67 -15.41
N VAL A 183 14.10 2.43 -14.38
CA VAL A 183 14.64 3.78 -14.13
C VAL A 183 16.17 3.72 -14.02
N ALA A 184 16.70 2.77 -13.23
CA ALA A 184 18.14 2.59 -13.04
C ALA A 184 18.86 2.22 -14.36
N ARG A 185 18.24 1.36 -15.19
CA ARG A 185 18.79 0.96 -16.48
C ARG A 185 18.84 2.11 -17.50
N ILE A 186 17.76 2.89 -17.59
CA ILE A 186 17.59 3.92 -18.62
C ILE A 186 18.34 5.20 -18.24
N TYR A 187 18.16 5.68 -17.03
CA TYR A 187 18.68 6.98 -16.60
C TYR A 187 19.97 6.89 -15.78
N GLY A 188 20.44 5.67 -15.49
CA GLY A 188 21.62 5.45 -14.67
C GLY A 188 21.44 5.96 -13.24
N LYS A 189 22.56 6.04 -12.53
CA LYS A 189 22.59 6.43 -11.11
C LYS A 189 22.03 7.85 -10.86
N ASP A 190 22.46 8.82 -11.66
CA ASP A 190 22.12 10.22 -11.43
C ASP A 190 20.63 10.50 -11.71
N GLY A 191 20.09 9.93 -12.79
CA GLY A 191 18.67 10.05 -13.08
C GLY A 191 17.79 9.26 -12.10
N PHE A 192 18.23 8.08 -11.67
CA PHE A 192 17.56 7.35 -10.58
C PHE A 192 17.48 8.20 -9.31
N LYS A 193 18.58 8.85 -8.93
CA LYS A 193 18.59 9.74 -7.76
C LYS A 193 17.67 10.94 -7.92
N ALA A 194 17.62 11.53 -9.12
CA ALA A 194 16.75 12.66 -9.41
C ALA A 194 15.26 12.30 -9.32
N LEU A 195 14.87 11.10 -9.78
CA LEU A 195 13.47 10.65 -9.82
C LEU A 195 13.01 9.98 -8.51
N ILE A 196 13.84 9.14 -7.90
CA ILE A 196 13.49 8.33 -6.71
C ILE A 196 13.95 9.02 -5.40
N GLY A 197 14.77 10.07 -5.50
CA GLY A 197 15.25 10.85 -4.37
C GLY A 197 16.36 10.17 -3.54
N ARG A 198 16.95 9.09 -4.04
CA ARG A 198 18.03 8.32 -3.37
C ARG A 198 18.90 7.59 -4.38
N ASP A 199 20.11 7.23 -3.97
CA ASP A 199 21.00 6.42 -4.81
C ASP A 199 20.48 4.95 -4.89
N PRO A 200 20.58 4.28 -6.06
CA PRO A 200 20.23 2.87 -6.19
C PRO A 200 21.22 2.00 -5.41
N ASN A 201 20.76 0.88 -4.85
CA ASN A 201 21.61 -0.05 -4.07
C ASN A 201 22.53 -0.90 -4.96
N LEU A 202 22.28 -0.96 -6.27
CA LEU A 202 23.18 -1.56 -7.26
C LEU A 202 23.21 -0.73 -8.55
N SER A 203 24.28 -0.87 -9.33
CA SER A 203 24.37 -0.33 -10.68
C SER A 203 23.71 -1.29 -11.67
N VAL A 204 22.90 -0.75 -12.58
CA VAL A 204 22.25 -1.50 -13.68
C VAL A 204 22.86 -1.07 -15.00
N GLY A 205 23.33 -2.03 -15.81
CA GLY A 205 23.89 -1.73 -17.13
C GLY A 205 22.79 -1.39 -18.13
N GLN A 206 23.04 -0.50 -19.10
CA GLN A 206 22.02 -0.09 -20.09
C GLN A 206 21.46 -1.24 -20.93
N GLN A 207 22.28 -2.26 -21.18
CA GLN A 207 21.93 -3.48 -21.93
C GLN A 207 21.54 -4.64 -21.02
N GLU A 208 21.50 -4.42 -19.70
CA GLU A 208 21.14 -5.45 -18.75
C GLU A 208 19.64 -5.73 -18.82
N ARG A 209 19.29 -7.02 -18.74
CA ARG A 209 17.89 -7.43 -18.73
C ARG A 209 17.22 -6.94 -17.44
N VAL A 210 16.00 -6.43 -17.58
CA VAL A 210 15.12 -6.09 -16.47
C VAL A 210 13.85 -6.92 -16.57
N ALA A 211 13.42 -7.49 -15.45
CA ALA A 211 12.14 -8.17 -15.32
C ALA A 211 11.19 -7.30 -14.50
N ALA A 212 10.12 -6.83 -15.14
CA ALA A 212 9.14 -5.94 -14.51
C ALA A 212 7.73 -6.14 -15.08
N ASP A 213 7.60 -6.76 -16.25
CA ASP A 213 6.30 -6.93 -16.89
C ASP A 213 5.48 -7.99 -16.15
N GLY A 214 4.25 -7.62 -15.80
CA GLY A 214 3.35 -8.45 -15.01
C GLY A 214 3.75 -8.58 -13.54
N ALA A 215 4.69 -7.76 -13.06
CA ALA A 215 5.11 -7.77 -11.66
C ALA A 215 4.18 -6.94 -10.78
N PHE A 216 3.73 -7.53 -9.67
CA PHE A 216 2.87 -6.88 -8.68
C PHE A 216 3.46 -6.97 -7.28
N LYS A 217 3.17 -5.95 -6.47
CA LYS A 217 3.62 -5.91 -5.08
C LYS A 217 3.13 -7.13 -4.32
N THR A 218 4.01 -7.86 -3.65
CA THR A 218 3.63 -8.95 -2.75
C THR A 218 2.76 -8.41 -1.61
N PRO A 219 1.48 -8.81 -1.51
CA PRO A 219 0.64 -8.35 -0.41
C PRO A 219 1.06 -9.03 0.91
N GLY A 220 0.79 -8.36 2.03
CA GLY A 220 0.83 -9.03 3.34
C GLY A 220 -0.31 -10.05 3.44
N LEU A 221 -0.08 -11.14 4.18
CA LEU A 221 -1.08 -12.22 4.35
C LEU A 221 -1.86 -12.14 5.67
N ARG A 222 -1.65 -11.09 6.48
CA ARG A 222 -2.46 -10.87 7.68
C ARG A 222 -3.91 -10.62 7.30
N ASN A 223 -4.83 -11.29 8.00
CA ASN A 223 -6.27 -11.26 7.75
C ASN A 223 -6.68 -11.68 6.33
N ILE A 224 -5.86 -12.46 5.62
CA ILE A 224 -6.12 -12.84 4.23
C ILE A 224 -7.48 -13.52 4.03
N GLU A 225 -7.97 -14.26 5.03
CA GLU A 225 -9.32 -14.85 5.02
C GLU A 225 -10.44 -13.82 4.78
N LEU A 226 -10.27 -12.59 5.25
CA LEU A 226 -11.30 -11.55 5.24
C LEU A 226 -11.28 -10.67 3.98
N THR A 227 -10.41 -10.96 3.02
CA THR A 227 -10.11 -10.06 1.89
C THR A 227 -10.32 -10.70 0.53
N ALA A 228 -11.14 -11.74 0.43
CA ALA A 228 -11.61 -12.23 -0.86
C ALA A 228 -12.37 -11.11 -1.63
N PRO A 229 -12.34 -11.10 -2.97
CA PRO A 229 -11.64 -12.05 -3.84
C PRO A 229 -10.13 -11.75 -3.92
N TYR A 230 -9.37 -12.75 -4.37
CA TYR A 230 -7.90 -12.77 -4.36
C TYR A 230 -7.26 -12.41 -5.70
N PHE A 231 -5.96 -12.11 -5.63
CA PHE A 231 -5.11 -11.53 -6.68
C PHE A 231 -5.46 -10.08 -7.01
N HIS A 232 -4.56 -9.40 -7.72
CA HIS A 232 -4.73 -7.98 -8.07
C HIS A 232 -5.91 -7.71 -9.01
N ASN A 233 -6.45 -8.76 -9.65
CA ASN A 233 -7.63 -8.68 -10.52
C ASN A 233 -8.92 -9.24 -9.88
N GLY A 234 -8.88 -9.70 -8.62
CA GLY A 234 -10.04 -10.29 -7.95
C GLY A 234 -10.59 -11.55 -8.63
N GLY A 235 -9.78 -12.26 -9.42
CA GLY A 235 -10.24 -13.38 -10.25
C GLY A 235 -10.48 -14.70 -9.49
N THR A 236 -10.10 -14.78 -8.21
CA THR A 236 -10.15 -16.01 -7.41
C THR A 236 -10.95 -15.82 -6.13
N ARG A 237 -11.73 -16.82 -5.70
CA ARG A 237 -12.73 -16.65 -4.64
C ARG A 237 -12.31 -17.25 -3.31
N THR A 238 -11.54 -18.34 -3.33
CA THR A 238 -11.19 -19.08 -2.10
C THR A 238 -9.67 -19.20 -1.91
N LEU A 239 -9.23 -19.33 -0.67
CA LEU A 239 -7.82 -19.60 -0.37
C LEU A 239 -7.35 -20.94 -0.97
N LEU A 240 -8.24 -21.94 -1.07
CA LEU A 240 -7.90 -23.21 -1.69
C LEU A 240 -7.60 -23.04 -3.18
N GLU A 241 -8.39 -22.24 -3.91
CA GLU A 241 -8.11 -21.92 -5.31
C GLU A 241 -6.78 -21.15 -5.48
N VAL A 242 -6.45 -20.26 -4.54
CA VAL A 242 -5.14 -19.58 -4.51
C VAL A 242 -4.01 -20.59 -4.33
N VAL A 243 -4.14 -21.53 -3.39
CA VAL A 243 -3.12 -22.57 -3.20
C VAL A 243 -3.02 -23.49 -4.43
N GLU A 244 -4.14 -23.82 -5.07
CA GLU A 244 -4.16 -24.58 -6.33
C GLU A 244 -3.48 -23.83 -7.47
N PHE A 245 -3.58 -22.50 -7.49
CA PHE A 245 -2.90 -21.65 -8.48
C PHE A 245 -1.38 -21.79 -8.38
N TYR A 246 -0.85 -21.68 -7.17
CA TYR A 246 0.59 -21.90 -6.96
C TYR A 246 0.97 -23.36 -7.19
N ASN A 247 0.14 -24.32 -6.78
CA ASN A 247 0.44 -25.74 -6.96
C ASN A 247 0.61 -26.16 -8.44
N ARG A 248 -0.09 -25.49 -9.36
CA ARG A 248 0.03 -25.70 -10.81
C ARG A 248 1.10 -24.83 -11.50
N GLY A 249 1.76 -23.92 -10.77
CA GLY A 249 2.80 -23.02 -11.28
C GLY A 249 2.29 -21.73 -11.92
N GLY A 250 1.07 -21.29 -11.58
CA GLY A 250 0.40 -20.14 -12.20
C GLY A 250 -0.36 -20.49 -13.48
N ASP A 251 -1.28 -19.62 -13.90
CA ASP A 251 -2.18 -19.88 -15.03
C ASP A 251 -1.52 -19.61 -16.39
N PHE A 252 -0.53 -18.71 -16.42
CA PHE A 252 0.18 -18.28 -17.62
C PHE A 252 1.70 -18.47 -17.51
N HIS A 253 2.14 -19.51 -16.80
CA HIS A 253 3.55 -19.85 -16.57
C HIS A 253 4.43 -19.70 -17.81
N ASP A 254 4.18 -20.51 -18.85
CA ASP A 254 5.01 -20.54 -20.07
C ASP A 254 4.96 -19.22 -20.85
N LYS A 255 3.82 -18.51 -20.81
CA LYS A 255 3.68 -17.21 -21.50
C LYS A 255 4.49 -16.11 -20.81
N ASN A 256 4.63 -16.21 -19.49
CA ASN A 256 5.31 -15.21 -18.68
C ASN A 256 6.74 -15.61 -18.33
N ILE A 257 7.22 -16.77 -18.77
CA ILE A 257 8.48 -17.41 -18.34
C ILE A 257 9.69 -16.48 -18.33
N GLN A 258 9.70 -15.46 -19.20
CA GLN A 258 10.74 -14.45 -19.26
C GLN A 258 10.81 -13.56 -18.01
N ASP A 259 9.67 -13.16 -17.46
CA ASP A 259 9.58 -12.25 -16.31
C ASP A 259 8.99 -12.95 -15.07
N LEU A 260 8.61 -14.22 -15.19
CA LEU A 260 8.06 -15.04 -14.12
C LEU A 260 9.09 -15.27 -13.01
N ASP A 261 8.66 -15.13 -11.77
CA ASP A 261 9.48 -15.50 -10.61
C ASP A 261 9.86 -17.00 -10.67
N PRO A 262 11.14 -17.36 -10.42
CA PRO A 262 11.62 -18.74 -10.56
C PRO A 262 11.00 -19.73 -9.56
N ASP A 263 10.47 -19.27 -8.43
CA ASP A 263 9.81 -20.14 -7.45
C ASP A 263 8.35 -20.46 -7.81
N VAL A 264 7.80 -19.84 -8.85
CA VAL A 264 6.44 -20.09 -9.35
C VAL A 264 6.46 -21.31 -10.30
N GLU A 265 6.74 -22.47 -9.72
CA GLU A 265 6.80 -23.77 -10.40
C GLU A 265 5.73 -24.74 -9.86
N ARG A 266 5.62 -25.93 -10.46
CA ARG A 266 4.70 -26.96 -9.97
C ARG A 266 5.19 -27.50 -8.62
N LEU A 267 4.40 -27.29 -7.57
CA LEU A 267 4.77 -27.66 -6.20
C LEU A 267 4.50 -29.13 -5.86
N HIS A 268 3.68 -29.82 -6.65
CA HIS A 268 3.28 -31.21 -6.44
C HIS A 268 2.76 -31.47 -5.01
N LEU A 269 1.93 -30.56 -4.50
CA LEU A 269 1.24 -30.69 -3.24
C LEU A 269 0.05 -31.66 -3.38
N SER A 270 -0.05 -32.57 -2.42
CA SER A 270 -1.23 -33.40 -2.22
C SER A 270 -2.42 -32.57 -1.74
N GLN A 271 -3.63 -33.13 -1.82
CA GLN A 271 -4.83 -32.45 -1.33
C GLN A 271 -4.72 -32.03 0.14
N LYS A 272 -4.19 -32.92 0.99
CA LYS A 272 -3.98 -32.66 2.41
C LYS A 272 -2.98 -31.54 2.67
N GLU A 273 -1.90 -31.47 1.89
CA GLU A 273 -0.92 -30.39 2.03
C GLU A 273 -1.53 -29.03 1.64
N LYS A 274 -2.39 -29.00 0.62
CA LYS A 274 -3.11 -27.77 0.24
C LYS A 274 -4.09 -27.32 1.32
N GLU A 275 -4.85 -28.25 1.89
CA GLU A 275 -5.78 -27.97 2.99
C GLU A 275 -5.04 -27.50 4.25
N ALA A 276 -3.89 -28.10 4.57
CA ALA A 276 -3.04 -27.67 5.67
C ALA A 276 -2.52 -26.22 5.47
N LEU A 277 -2.08 -25.87 4.24
CA LEU A 277 -1.71 -24.49 3.92
C LEU A 277 -2.89 -23.52 4.13
N VAL A 278 -4.08 -23.86 3.67
CA VAL A 278 -5.29 -23.05 3.89
C VAL A 278 -5.58 -22.90 5.39
N ALA A 279 -5.48 -23.98 6.16
CA ALA A 279 -5.65 -23.93 7.62
C ALA A 279 -4.65 -22.98 8.27
N PHE A 280 -3.38 -23.00 7.84
CA PHE A 280 -2.38 -22.05 8.29
C PHE A 280 -2.74 -20.60 7.90
N LEU A 281 -3.20 -20.35 6.68
CA LEU A 281 -3.60 -19.00 6.25
C LEU A 281 -4.77 -18.45 7.09
N HIS A 282 -5.73 -19.29 7.50
CA HIS A 282 -6.76 -18.92 8.46
C HIS A 282 -6.22 -18.54 9.84
N SER A 283 -5.07 -19.10 10.24
CA SER A 283 -4.40 -18.75 11.50
C SER A 283 -3.77 -17.36 11.51
N LEU A 284 -3.78 -16.68 10.37
CA LEU A 284 -3.25 -15.31 10.18
C LEU A 284 -4.34 -14.23 10.36
N THR A 285 -5.55 -14.63 10.78
CA THR A 285 -6.67 -13.71 11.03
C THR A 285 -6.68 -13.27 12.49
N ASP A 286 -6.75 -11.96 12.71
CA ASP A 286 -6.90 -11.35 14.04
C ASP A 286 -8.40 -11.15 14.31
N GLU A 287 -8.86 -11.75 15.41
CA GLU A 287 -10.27 -11.66 15.79
C GLU A 287 -10.70 -10.23 16.13
N ARG A 288 -9.77 -9.34 16.49
CA ARG A 288 -10.08 -7.91 16.63
C ARG A 288 -10.46 -7.29 15.30
N VAL A 289 -9.86 -7.72 14.20
CA VAL A 289 -10.25 -7.26 12.85
C VAL A 289 -11.57 -7.90 12.42
N ARG A 290 -11.73 -9.22 12.65
CA ARG A 290 -12.98 -9.92 12.30
C ARG A 290 -14.22 -9.29 12.93
N TYR A 291 -14.09 -8.82 14.17
CA TYR A 291 -15.20 -8.25 14.94
C TYR A 291 -15.12 -6.73 15.11
N ASP A 292 -14.23 -6.01 14.42
CA ASP A 292 -14.09 -4.56 14.57
C ASP A 292 -13.84 -4.09 16.02
N ARG A 293 -13.07 -4.86 16.79
CA ARG A 293 -12.67 -4.52 18.16
C ARG A 293 -11.49 -3.57 18.14
N ALA A 294 -11.32 -2.82 19.23
CA ALA A 294 -10.17 -1.94 19.38
C ALA A 294 -8.83 -2.66 19.10
N PRO A 295 -7.91 -2.05 18.32
CA PRO A 295 -7.94 -0.67 17.81
C PRO A 295 -8.66 -0.49 16.46
N PHE A 296 -9.34 -1.51 15.94
CA PHE A 296 -10.07 -1.48 14.66
C PHE A 296 -11.53 -1.02 14.80
N ASP A 297 -11.92 -0.60 16.00
CA ASP A 297 -13.21 0.01 16.25
C ASP A 297 -13.28 1.39 15.58
N HIS A 298 -14.48 1.86 15.21
CA HIS A 298 -14.63 3.08 14.45
C HIS A 298 -15.90 3.85 14.85
N PRO A 299 -15.90 5.19 14.72
CA PRO A 299 -17.10 5.97 14.96
C PRO A 299 -18.12 5.75 13.84
N GLN A 300 -19.31 6.30 14.05
CA GLN A 300 -20.35 6.34 13.02
C GLN A 300 -19.94 7.33 11.92
N PHE A 301 -20.16 6.94 10.67
CA PHE A 301 -19.97 7.81 9.51
C PHE A 301 -21.19 7.77 8.59
N PHE A 302 -21.46 8.89 7.92
CA PHE A 302 -22.44 8.96 6.84
C PHE A 302 -21.71 9.31 5.56
N ILE A 303 -21.68 8.37 4.61
CA ILE A 303 -20.93 8.48 3.36
C ILE A 303 -21.91 8.84 2.24
N PRO A 304 -21.66 9.91 1.46
CA PRO A 304 -22.42 10.19 0.25
C PRO A 304 -22.29 9.04 -0.74
N ASN A 305 -23.43 8.51 -1.18
CA ASN A 305 -23.55 7.45 -2.17
C ASN A 305 -24.48 7.90 -3.32
N GLY A 306 -24.04 8.93 -4.02
CA GLY A 306 -24.78 9.54 -5.12
C GLY A 306 -25.96 10.39 -4.65
N HIS A 307 -26.88 10.65 -5.58
CA HIS A 307 -28.00 11.55 -5.37
C HIS A 307 -29.30 10.89 -5.83
N ILE A 308 -30.43 11.34 -5.29
CA ILE A 308 -31.74 10.80 -5.66
C ILE A 308 -32.07 11.25 -7.09
N GLY A 309 -32.01 10.34 -8.07
CA GLY A 309 -32.24 10.68 -9.47
C GLY A 309 -31.84 9.56 -10.44
N ASN A 310 -31.52 9.96 -11.66
CA ASN A 310 -31.00 9.12 -12.73
C ASN A 310 -29.90 9.87 -13.50
N GLU A 311 -29.41 9.29 -14.60
CA GLU A 311 -28.34 9.85 -15.43
C GLU A 311 -28.67 11.21 -16.07
N ASN A 312 -29.94 11.61 -16.08
CA ASN A 312 -30.41 12.84 -16.70
C ASN A 312 -30.93 13.88 -15.69
N THR A 313 -31.27 13.49 -14.47
CA THR A 313 -31.95 14.35 -13.49
C THR A 313 -31.60 13.98 -12.06
N VAL A 314 -31.53 14.98 -11.17
CA VAL A 314 -31.34 14.79 -9.73
C VAL A 314 -32.36 15.61 -8.95
N SER A 315 -32.77 15.08 -7.80
CA SER A 315 -33.68 15.76 -6.89
C SER A 315 -32.97 16.92 -6.21
N ASN A 316 -33.55 18.11 -6.27
CA ASN A 316 -33.00 19.29 -5.61
C ASN A 316 -33.38 19.29 -4.12
N GLU A 317 -32.45 19.59 -3.23
CA GLU A 317 -32.71 19.74 -1.79
C GLU A 317 -33.36 21.09 -1.39
N GLY A 318 -33.71 21.92 -2.38
CA GLY A 318 -34.32 23.24 -2.20
C GLY A 318 -33.33 24.40 -2.23
N THR A 319 -32.03 24.12 -2.34
CA THR A 319 -30.93 25.11 -2.38
C THR A 319 -30.34 25.29 -3.78
N GLY A 320 -30.79 24.49 -4.76
CA GLY A 320 -30.12 24.36 -6.05
C GLY A 320 -29.08 23.23 -6.09
N ARG A 321 -28.87 22.51 -4.98
CA ARG A 321 -27.97 21.36 -4.90
C ARG A 321 -28.72 20.05 -5.01
N ALA A 322 -28.01 19.01 -5.48
CA ALA A 322 -28.54 17.67 -5.51
C ALA A 322 -28.71 17.13 -4.08
N LYS A 323 -29.80 16.40 -3.84
CA LYS A 323 -30.07 15.75 -2.57
C LYS A 323 -29.28 14.44 -2.48
N ASP A 324 -28.33 14.39 -1.55
CA ASP A 324 -27.48 13.24 -1.30
C ASP A 324 -28.27 12.04 -0.78
N ILE A 325 -27.87 10.86 -1.25
CA ILE A 325 -28.18 9.58 -0.61
C ILE A 325 -27.01 9.31 0.33
N LEU A 326 -27.26 9.15 1.62
CA LEU A 326 -26.23 8.82 2.59
C LEU A 326 -26.31 7.34 2.95
N ILE A 327 -25.18 6.65 2.91
CA ILE A 327 -25.01 5.34 3.53
C ILE A 327 -24.49 5.57 4.95
N GLU A 328 -25.18 5.00 5.93
CA GLU A 328 -24.68 4.94 7.29
C GLU A 328 -23.69 3.79 7.45
N VAL A 329 -22.51 4.12 7.95
CA VAL A 329 -21.58 3.17 8.56
C VAL A 329 -21.76 3.29 10.07
N PRO A 330 -22.35 2.28 10.75
CA PRO A 330 -22.68 2.38 12.16
C PRO A 330 -21.41 2.46 13.01
N ALA A 331 -21.48 3.08 14.19
CA ALA A 331 -20.36 3.03 15.12
C ALA A 331 -20.13 1.59 15.62
N VAL A 332 -18.86 1.19 15.73
CA VAL A 332 -18.46 -0.01 16.46
C VAL A 332 -17.64 0.46 17.66
N GLY A 333 -18.05 0.07 18.87
CA GLY A 333 -17.29 0.39 20.08
C GLY A 333 -16.16 -0.61 20.32
N ALA A 334 -15.27 -0.31 21.27
CA ALA A 334 -14.09 -1.13 21.57
C ALA A 334 -14.31 -2.64 21.78
N LYS A 335 -15.53 -3.09 22.12
CA LYS A 335 -15.90 -4.51 22.26
C LYS A 335 -16.17 -5.22 20.92
N GLY A 336 -16.23 -4.48 19.83
CA GLY A 336 -16.56 -4.98 18.51
C GLY A 336 -18.05 -5.09 18.22
N GLY A 337 -18.36 -5.56 17.02
CA GLY A 337 -19.70 -5.83 16.52
C GLY A 337 -19.89 -7.28 16.06
N ALA A 338 -20.75 -7.46 15.06
CA ALA A 338 -20.88 -8.74 14.37
C ALA A 338 -19.58 -9.07 13.61
N ALA A 339 -19.39 -10.35 13.27
CA ALA A 339 -18.31 -10.71 12.36
C ALA A 339 -18.51 -10.00 11.03
N ARG A 340 -17.43 -9.44 10.47
CA ARG A 340 -17.42 -8.95 9.11
C ARG A 340 -17.86 -10.08 8.16
N PRO A 341 -18.84 -9.86 7.28
CA PRO A 341 -19.24 -10.86 6.31
C PRO A 341 -18.05 -11.16 5.41
N ASN A 342 -17.85 -12.45 5.10
CA ASN A 342 -16.87 -12.81 4.08
C ASN A 342 -17.46 -12.55 2.67
N PHE A 343 -16.61 -12.51 1.65
CA PHE A 343 -17.04 -12.24 0.27
C PHE A 343 -18.10 -13.22 -0.30
N LEU A 344 -18.21 -14.42 0.27
CA LEU A 344 -19.12 -15.47 -0.17
C LEU A 344 -20.45 -15.50 0.61
N GLU A 345 -20.59 -14.68 1.64
CA GLU A 345 -21.78 -14.53 2.50
C GLU A 345 -22.67 -13.36 2.05
#